data_AF-A0A916Q7A0-F1
#
_entry.id   AF-A0A916Q7A0-F1
#
_cell.length_a   1.000
_cell.length_b   1.000
_cell.length_c   1.000
_cell.angle_alpha   90.00
_cell.angle_beta   90.00
_cell.angle_gamma   90.00
#
_symmetry.space_group_name_H-M   'P 1'
#
loop_
_entity.id
_entity.type
_entity.pdbx_description
1 polymer ?
#
loop_
_entity_poly.entity_id
_entity_poly.type
_entity_poly.pdbx_seq_one_letter_code
_entity_poly.pdbx_strand_id
1 'polypeptide(L)'
;MRQSKKKYFIFLSIAYFIFVLSISTSVNASEQLLTEVEHLENGDYIEILLEYDSTPAITLSSSSKTISGSKTVRYKSGNTTLWTLKVKGSFSYNGSSSKCTSSSVSTTSPGKTWYISKSSASKSKNSATAKATAQRKVSGIVLQTVTRSVTLTCSKSGKLS
;
A
#
# COMPACT_ATOMS: atom_id res chain seq x y z
N MET A 1 -20.49 -23.73 52.08
CA MET A 1 -19.69 -22.63 51.48
C MET A 1 -18.58 -23.07 50.49
N ARG A 2 -18.21 -24.36 50.39
CA ARG A 2 -17.09 -24.86 49.56
C ARG A 2 -17.48 -25.18 48.09
N GLN A 3 -18.75 -25.51 47.83
CA GLN A 3 -19.27 -25.86 46.50
C GLN A 3 -19.48 -24.63 45.58
N SER A 4 -19.82 -23.45 46.11
CA SER A 4 -20.03 -22.24 45.29
C SER A 4 -18.71 -21.67 44.74
N LYS A 5 -17.60 -21.80 45.49
CA LYS A 5 -16.27 -21.36 45.07
C LYS A 5 -15.70 -22.18 43.91
N LYS A 6 -15.98 -23.49 43.85
CA LYS A 6 -15.60 -24.36 42.72
C LYS A 6 -16.35 -24.00 41.44
N LYS A 7 -17.66 -23.71 41.54
CA LYS A 7 -18.46 -23.27 40.39
C LYS A 7 -18.00 -21.91 39.85
N TYR A 8 -17.66 -20.97 40.72
CA TYR A 8 -17.08 -19.68 40.32
C TYR A 8 -15.72 -19.84 39.63
N PHE A 9 -14.85 -20.72 40.15
CA PHE A 9 -13.54 -20.98 39.56
C PHE A 9 -13.64 -21.63 38.17
N ILE A 10 -14.57 -22.56 37.98
CA ILE A 10 -14.84 -23.20 36.67
C ILE A 10 -15.45 -22.19 35.69
N PHE A 11 -16.35 -21.31 36.13
CA PHE A 11 -16.89 -20.24 35.28
C PHE A 11 -15.80 -19.24 34.85
N LEU A 12 -14.88 -18.89 35.76
CA LEU A 12 -13.78 -17.96 35.47
C LEU A 12 -12.80 -18.55 34.44
N SER A 13 -12.50 -19.85 34.52
CA SER A 13 -11.59 -20.52 33.58
C SER A 13 -12.19 -20.70 32.18
N ILE A 14 -13.49 -20.97 32.09
CA ILE A 14 -14.21 -21.05 30.80
C ILE A 14 -14.31 -19.66 30.16
N ALA A 15 -14.60 -18.62 30.94
CA ALA A 15 -14.63 -17.24 30.45
C ALA A 15 -13.25 -16.79 29.94
N TYR A 16 -12.17 -17.17 30.63
CA TYR A 16 -10.80 -16.91 30.19
C TYR A 16 -10.50 -17.65 28.87
N PHE A 17 -10.87 -18.92 28.75
CA PHE A 17 -10.65 -19.72 27.54
C PHE A 17 -11.38 -19.16 26.30
N ILE A 18 -12.60 -18.66 26.48
CA ILE A 18 -13.38 -17.98 25.42
C ILE A 18 -12.73 -16.63 25.02
N PHE A 19 -12.15 -15.91 25.98
CA PHE A 19 -11.44 -14.67 25.71
C PHE A 19 -10.17 -14.89 24.86
N VAL A 20 -9.41 -15.97 25.11
CA VAL A 20 -8.20 -16.28 24.31
C VAL A 20 -8.55 -16.69 22.87
N LEU A 21 -9.67 -17.38 22.64
CA LEU A 21 -10.12 -17.79 21.31
C LEU A 21 -10.60 -16.62 20.42
N SER A 22 -10.87 -15.45 21.01
CA SER A 22 -11.33 -14.26 20.28
C SER A 22 -10.18 -13.47 19.63
N ILE A 23 -8.93 -13.80 19.95
CA ILE A 23 -7.74 -13.13 19.40
C ILE A 23 -7.32 -13.81 18.09
N SER A 24 -8.18 -13.73 17.08
CA SER A 24 -7.78 -14.09 15.71
C SER A 24 -7.03 -12.90 15.10
N THR A 25 -5.71 -12.84 15.24
CA THR A 25 -4.90 -11.89 14.46
C THR A 25 -4.77 -12.42 13.03
N SER A 26 -5.57 -11.88 12.12
CA SER A 26 -5.38 -12.12 10.69
C SER A 26 -4.09 -11.43 10.25
N VAL A 27 -3.02 -12.20 10.03
CA VAL A 27 -1.80 -11.71 9.37
C VAL A 27 -2.08 -11.67 7.87
N ASN A 28 -2.42 -10.50 7.35
CA ASN A 28 -2.51 -10.29 5.90
C ASN A 28 -1.09 -10.22 5.34
N ALA A 29 -0.63 -11.30 4.71
CA ALA A 29 0.55 -11.25 3.84
C ALA A 29 0.16 -10.45 2.58
N SER A 30 0.87 -9.35 2.30
CA SER A 30 0.78 -8.64 1.03
C SER A 30 1.82 -9.21 0.07
N GLU A 31 1.39 -9.58 -1.13
CA GLU A 31 2.28 -10.10 -2.17
C GLU A 31 2.91 -8.89 -2.90
N GLN A 32 4.24 -8.78 -2.83
CA GLN A 32 4.99 -7.69 -3.45
C GLN A 32 5.77 -8.22 -4.67
N LEU A 33 5.47 -7.67 -5.85
CA LEU A 33 6.09 -8.01 -7.12
C LEU A 33 6.99 -6.85 -7.60
N LEU A 34 8.29 -7.10 -7.76
CA LEU A 34 9.18 -6.18 -8.45
C LEU A 34 8.86 -6.23 -9.95
N THR A 35 8.44 -5.10 -10.51
CA THR A 35 7.97 -5.05 -11.90
C THR A 35 9.00 -4.48 -12.85
N GLU A 36 9.82 -3.52 -12.40
CA GLU A 36 10.75 -2.80 -13.28
C GLU A 36 11.93 -2.20 -12.51
N VAL A 37 13.09 -2.15 -13.18
CA VAL A 37 14.28 -1.42 -12.73
C VAL A 37 14.77 -0.54 -13.89
N GLU A 38 14.76 0.77 -13.69
CA GLU A 38 15.28 1.77 -14.64
C GLU A 38 16.61 2.30 -14.12
N HIS A 39 17.68 2.23 -14.93
CA HIS A 39 18.98 2.83 -14.61
C HIS A 39 19.05 4.27 -15.14
N LEU A 40 19.49 5.18 -14.28
CA LEU A 40 19.65 6.59 -14.59
C LEU A 40 21.09 6.89 -15.00
N GLU A 41 21.29 7.90 -15.84
CA GLU A 41 22.61 8.30 -16.36
C GLU A 41 23.60 8.68 -15.24
N ASN A 42 23.11 9.13 -14.09
CA ASN A 42 23.92 9.49 -12.93
C ASN A 42 24.31 8.28 -12.06
N GLY A 43 23.97 7.06 -12.47
CA GLY A 43 24.24 5.81 -11.73
C GLY A 43 23.21 5.47 -10.65
N ASP A 44 22.21 6.31 -10.42
CA ASP A 44 21.06 5.97 -9.60
C ASP A 44 20.12 5.02 -10.36
N TYR A 45 19.13 4.47 -9.67
CA TYR A 45 18.11 3.63 -10.30
C TYR A 45 16.74 3.80 -9.66
N ILE A 46 15.71 3.49 -10.45
CA ILE A 46 14.31 3.48 -10.03
C ILE A 46 13.83 2.05 -9.97
N GLU A 47 13.27 1.64 -8.83
CA GLU A 47 12.52 0.39 -8.73
C GLU A 47 11.01 0.69 -8.74
N ILE A 48 10.26 -0.07 -9.53
CA ILE A 48 8.79 -0.07 -9.51
C ILE A 48 8.30 -1.38 -8.91
N LEU A 49 7.49 -1.26 -7.85
CA LEU A 49 6.94 -2.39 -7.12
C LEU A 49 5.42 -2.33 -7.15
N LEU A 50 4.78 -3.45 -7.46
CA LEU A 50 3.35 -3.66 -7.38
C LEU A 50 3.04 -4.52 -6.16
N GLU A 51 2.07 -4.11 -5.34
CA GLU A 51 1.66 -4.81 -4.13
C GLU A 51 0.14 -4.97 -4.13
N TYR A 52 -0.33 -6.19 -3.88
CA TYR A 52 -1.75 -6.49 -3.75
C TYR A 52 -2.15 -6.43 -2.28
N ASP A 53 -3.18 -5.64 -1.95
CA ASP A 53 -3.86 -5.82 -0.68
C ASP A 53 -4.58 -7.17 -0.76
N SER A 54 -4.55 -7.96 0.31
CA SER A 54 -5.03 -9.35 0.28
C SER A 54 -6.50 -9.47 -0.17
N THR A 55 -6.85 -10.69 -0.58
CA THR A 55 -8.02 -11.15 -1.35
C THR A 55 -9.19 -10.18 -1.56
N PRO A 56 -9.74 -10.12 -2.79
CA PRO A 56 -10.85 -9.22 -3.11
C PRO A 56 -12.02 -9.43 -2.17
N ALA A 57 -12.49 -8.37 -1.53
CA ALA A 57 -13.68 -8.40 -0.70
C ALA A 57 -14.90 -8.67 -1.61
N ILE A 58 -15.56 -9.80 -1.38
CA ILE A 58 -16.80 -10.17 -2.05
C ILE A 58 -17.95 -9.86 -1.08
N THR A 59 -18.80 -8.91 -1.44
CA THR A 59 -20.07 -8.71 -0.73
C THR A 59 -21.10 -9.64 -1.35
N LEU A 60 -21.70 -10.54 -0.57
CA LEU A 60 -22.63 -11.60 -1.03
C LEU A 60 -23.83 -11.10 -1.84
N SER A 61 -24.14 -9.81 -1.78
CA SER A 61 -25.27 -9.16 -2.48
C SER A 61 -24.85 -8.28 -3.66
N SER A 62 -23.55 -8.19 -3.97
CA SER A 62 -23.01 -7.29 -5.02
C SER A 62 -22.58 -8.07 -6.25
N SER A 63 -23.05 -7.63 -7.43
CA SER A 63 -22.52 -8.10 -8.73
C SER A 63 -21.13 -7.55 -9.05
N SER A 64 -20.62 -6.62 -8.22
CA SER A 64 -19.28 -6.05 -8.33
C SER A 64 -18.36 -6.52 -7.20
N LYS A 65 -17.10 -6.75 -7.53
CA LYS A 65 -16.02 -7.12 -6.61
C LYS A 65 -15.11 -5.93 -6.38
N THR A 66 -14.46 -5.86 -5.22
CA THR A 66 -13.48 -4.82 -4.92
C THR A 66 -12.09 -5.43 -4.81
N ILE A 67 -11.09 -4.77 -5.41
CA ILE A 67 -9.67 -5.07 -5.20
C ILE A 67 -8.92 -3.79 -4.87
N SER A 68 -7.94 -3.89 -3.99
CA SER A 68 -7.05 -2.79 -3.65
C SER A 68 -5.60 -3.23 -3.78
N GLY A 69 -4.72 -2.26 -3.95
CA GLY A 69 -3.30 -2.49 -3.99
C GLY A 69 -2.54 -1.19 -4.06
N SER A 70 -1.23 -1.29 -4.22
CA SER A 70 -0.37 -0.13 -4.34
C SER A 70 0.71 -0.33 -5.38
N LYS A 71 1.10 0.77 -6.03
CA LYS A 71 2.28 0.81 -6.88
C LYS A 71 3.26 1.83 -6.31
N THR A 72 4.50 1.41 -6.16
CA THR A 72 5.56 2.19 -5.49
C THR A 72 6.72 2.41 -6.43
N VAL A 73 7.14 3.66 -6.55
CA VAL A 73 8.43 4.07 -7.12
C VAL A 73 9.40 4.27 -5.96
N ARG A 74 10.57 3.63 -6.02
CA ARG A 74 11.69 3.88 -5.12
C ARG A 74 12.84 4.46 -5.92
N TYR A 75 13.29 5.65 -5.55
CA TYR A 75 14.50 6.25 -6.10
C TYR A 75 15.67 5.83 -5.23
N LYS A 76 16.67 5.17 -5.82
CA LYS A 76 17.77 4.53 -5.09
C LYS A 76 19.13 4.94 -5.64
N SER A 77 20.12 4.94 -4.74
CA SER A 77 21.53 5.12 -5.06
C SER A 77 22.30 4.02 -4.34
N GLY A 78 22.92 3.11 -5.10
CA GLY A 78 23.42 1.85 -4.56
C GLY A 78 22.33 1.12 -3.74
N ASN A 79 22.63 0.61 -2.55
CA ASN A 79 21.62 -0.08 -1.72
C ASN A 79 20.71 0.86 -0.91
N THR A 80 20.85 2.18 -1.06
CA THR A 80 20.12 3.15 -0.26
C THR A 80 18.91 3.69 -1.00
N THR A 81 17.74 3.57 -0.41
CA THR A 81 16.55 4.31 -0.86
C THR A 81 16.69 5.76 -0.45
N LEU A 82 16.60 6.67 -1.43
CA LEU A 82 16.67 8.11 -1.20
C LEU A 82 15.29 8.67 -0.89
N TRP A 83 14.29 8.28 -1.68
CA TRP A 83 12.90 8.61 -1.45
C TRP A 83 11.96 7.63 -2.15
N THR A 84 10.69 7.62 -1.72
CA THR A 84 9.64 6.76 -2.27
C THR A 84 8.39 7.56 -2.61
N LEU A 85 7.68 7.09 -3.64
CA LEU A 85 6.37 7.55 -4.03
C LEU A 85 5.46 6.32 -4.19
N LYS A 86 4.48 6.17 -3.32
CA LYS A 86 3.47 5.11 -3.37
C LYS A 86 2.11 5.70 -3.74
N VAL A 87 1.46 5.14 -4.75
CA VAL A 87 0.01 5.30 -4.95
C VAL A 87 -0.69 4.08 -4.38
N LYS A 88 -1.70 4.28 -3.54
CA LYS A 88 -2.65 3.23 -3.13
C LYS A 88 -3.99 3.52 -3.79
N GLY A 89 -4.62 2.48 -4.34
CA GLY A 89 -5.89 2.61 -5.02
C GLY A 89 -6.82 1.44 -4.73
N SER A 90 -8.11 1.71 -4.68
CA SER A 90 -9.17 0.72 -4.64
C SER A 90 -10.00 0.79 -5.91
N PHE A 91 -10.45 -0.37 -6.39
CA PHE A 91 -11.14 -0.52 -7.65
C PHE A 91 -12.34 -1.46 -7.51
N SER A 92 -13.46 -1.09 -8.12
CA SER A 92 -14.63 -1.95 -8.30
C SER A 92 -14.62 -2.52 -9.72
N TYR A 93 -14.88 -3.82 -9.87
CA TYR A 93 -14.88 -4.52 -11.16
C TYR A 93 -15.95 -5.63 -11.19
N ASN A 94 -16.41 -6.00 -12.38
CA ASN A 94 -17.48 -7.01 -12.56
C ASN A 94 -17.26 -7.97 -13.74
N GLY A 95 -16.05 -8.04 -14.29
CA GLY A 95 -15.73 -8.83 -15.48
C GLY A 95 -15.97 -8.09 -16.80
N SER A 96 -16.86 -7.10 -16.82
CA SER A 96 -17.18 -6.27 -18.00
C SER A 96 -16.53 -4.89 -17.94
N SER A 97 -16.52 -4.25 -16.76
CA SER A 97 -15.92 -2.94 -16.53
C SER A 97 -15.11 -2.90 -15.23
N SER A 98 -14.32 -1.83 -15.08
CA SER A 98 -13.57 -1.51 -13.85
C SER A 98 -13.56 -0.01 -13.61
N LYS A 99 -13.58 0.39 -12.34
CA LYS A 99 -13.59 1.80 -11.91
C LYS A 99 -12.74 1.99 -10.66
N CYS A 100 -11.90 3.02 -10.66
CA CYS A 100 -11.16 3.47 -9.50
C CYS A 100 -12.09 4.19 -8.53
N THR A 101 -12.23 3.66 -7.33
CA THR A 101 -13.09 4.20 -6.27
C THR A 101 -12.32 5.16 -5.38
N SER A 102 -11.05 4.85 -5.08
CA SER A 102 -10.17 5.66 -4.23
C SER A 102 -8.75 5.76 -4.80
N SER A 103 -8.07 6.86 -4.49
CA SER A 103 -6.64 7.02 -4.73
C SER A 103 -6.04 7.85 -3.58
N SER A 104 -4.91 7.39 -3.06
CA SER A 104 -4.12 8.11 -2.06
C SER A 104 -2.64 8.03 -2.40
N VAL A 105 -1.89 9.03 -1.94
CA VAL A 105 -0.44 9.12 -2.09
C VAL A 105 0.23 8.98 -0.73
N SER A 106 1.34 8.26 -0.70
CA SER A 106 2.26 8.23 0.44
C SER A 106 3.69 8.37 -0.07
N THR A 107 4.52 9.09 0.67
CA THR A 107 5.91 9.35 0.30
C THR A 107 6.81 9.24 1.51
N THR A 108 8.04 8.77 1.32
CA THR A 108 9.10 8.82 2.33
C THR A 108 10.37 9.40 1.74
N SER A 109 11.22 10.01 2.55
CA SER A 109 12.52 10.55 2.12
C SER A 109 13.62 10.25 3.14
N PRO A 110 14.06 8.99 3.27
CA PRO A 110 15.12 8.62 4.22
C PRO A 110 16.53 9.09 3.79
N GLY A 111 16.73 9.47 2.52
CA GLY A 111 17.99 10.04 2.06
C GLY A 111 18.27 11.40 2.71
N LYS A 112 19.41 11.54 3.40
CA LYS A 112 19.74 12.71 4.24
C LYS A 112 19.59 14.07 3.54
N THR A 113 19.91 14.14 2.25
CA THR A 113 19.88 15.39 1.46
C THR A 113 18.63 15.50 0.60
N TRP A 114 17.71 14.55 0.67
CA TRP A 114 16.50 14.48 -0.15
C TRP A 114 15.25 14.79 0.67
N TYR A 115 14.31 15.50 0.06
CA TYR A 115 13.02 15.81 0.67
C TYR A 115 11.96 15.97 -0.41
N ILE A 116 10.73 15.64 -0.04
CA ILE A 116 9.56 15.77 -0.91
C ILE A 116 9.03 17.20 -0.79
N SER A 117 9.02 17.94 -1.90
CA SER A 117 8.50 19.31 -1.91
C SER A 117 7.02 19.38 -2.21
N LYS A 118 6.50 18.44 -3.02
CA LYS A 118 5.08 18.35 -3.40
C LYS A 118 4.70 16.90 -3.64
N SER A 119 3.49 16.53 -3.28
CA SER A 119 2.87 15.26 -3.64
C SER A 119 1.37 15.43 -3.89
N SER A 120 0.80 14.58 -4.74
CA SER A 120 -0.62 14.58 -5.05
C SER A 120 -1.08 13.21 -5.50
N ALA A 121 -2.36 12.93 -5.29
CA ALA A 121 -3.05 11.74 -5.79
C ALA A 121 -4.26 12.18 -6.62
N SER A 122 -4.57 11.40 -7.65
CA SER A 122 -5.74 11.63 -8.50
C SER A 122 -6.30 10.30 -8.98
N LYS A 123 -7.59 10.30 -9.30
CA LYS A 123 -8.28 9.13 -9.86
C LYS A 123 -9.01 9.51 -11.13
N SER A 124 -8.95 8.64 -12.13
CA SER A 124 -9.67 8.78 -13.38
C SER A 124 -9.96 7.41 -13.96
N LYS A 125 -11.21 7.18 -14.41
CA LYS A 125 -11.64 5.89 -14.98
C LYS A 125 -11.27 4.71 -14.07
N ASN A 126 -10.41 3.81 -14.53
CA ASN A 126 -9.90 2.63 -13.83
C ASN A 126 -8.45 2.83 -13.35
N SER A 127 -8.02 4.06 -13.11
CA SER A 127 -6.64 4.43 -12.77
C SER A 127 -6.56 5.31 -11.52
N ALA A 128 -5.64 4.96 -10.62
CA ALA A 128 -5.16 5.77 -9.51
C ALA A 128 -3.74 6.25 -9.84
N THR A 129 -3.50 7.56 -9.82
CA THR A 129 -2.21 8.16 -10.18
C THR A 129 -1.68 8.99 -9.01
N ALA A 130 -0.43 8.78 -8.62
CA ALA A 130 0.26 9.69 -7.71
C ALA A 130 1.44 10.36 -8.41
N LYS A 131 1.67 11.62 -8.05
CA LYS A 131 2.81 12.42 -8.53
C LYS A 131 3.52 13.04 -7.35
N ALA A 132 4.84 13.00 -7.34
CA ALA A 132 5.65 13.70 -6.34
C ALA A 132 6.87 14.36 -6.97
N THR A 133 7.28 15.46 -6.35
CA THR A 133 8.52 16.17 -6.65
C THR A 133 9.44 16.05 -5.43
N ALA A 134 10.59 15.45 -5.65
CA ALA A 134 11.68 15.36 -4.68
C ALA A 134 12.78 16.36 -5.07
N GLN A 135 13.46 16.92 -4.09
CA GLN A 135 14.58 17.80 -4.31
C GLN A 135 15.75 17.38 -3.44
N ARG A 136 16.98 17.60 -3.94
CA ARG A 136 18.23 17.41 -3.20
C ARG A 136 18.77 18.75 -2.74
N LYS A 137 18.93 18.95 -1.44
CA LYS A 137 19.53 20.15 -0.80
C LYS A 137 20.82 19.77 -0.11
N VAL A 138 21.82 20.61 -0.30
CA VAL A 138 23.04 20.62 0.51
C VAL A 138 23.25 22.05 0.97
N SER A 139 23.41 22.25 2.28
CA SER A 139 23.58 23.57 2.89
C SER A 139 22.50 24.59 2.47
N GLY A 140 21.24 24.13 2.34
CA GLY A 140 20.10 24.97 1.96
C GLY A 140 19.93 25.22 0.45
N ILE A 141 20.91 24.87 -0.38
CA ILE A 141 20.87 25.08 -1.83
C ILE A 141 20.27 23.85 -2.53
N VAL A 142 19.29 24.06 -3.40
CA VAL A 142 18.69 23.00 -4.23
C VAL A 142 19.64 22.67 -5.38
N LEU A 143 20.22 21.47 -5.36
CA LEU A 143 21.14 21.00 -6.40
C LEU A 143 20.43 20.16 -7.47
N GLN A 144 19.30 19.54 -7.13
CA GLN A 144 18.57 18.65 -8.03
C GLN A 144 17.08 18.70 -7.71
N THR A 145 16.24 18.65 -8.75
CA THR A 145 14.79 18.47 -8.63
C THR A 145 14.36 17.33 -9.53
N VAL A 146 13.66 16.34 -8.98
CA VAL A 146 13.16 15.17 -9.71
C VAL A 146 11.67 15.05 -9.48
N THR A 147 10.90 15.00 -10.56
CA THR A 147 9.45 14.74 -10.50
C THR A 147 9.16 13.38 -11.10
N ARG A 148 8.43 12.55 -10.37
CA ARG A 148 7.96 11.25 -10.85
C ARG A 148 6.46 11.12 -10.68
N SER A 149 5.88 10.31 -11.55
CA SER A 149 4.47 9.91 -11.52
C SER A 149 4.39 8.39 -11.58
N VAL A 150 3.42 7.82 -10.87
CA VAL A 150 3.17 6.38 -10.86
C VAL A 150 1.67 6.15 -10.95
N THR A 151 1.26 5.23 -11.83
CA THR A 151 -0.14 4.92 -12.09
C THR A 151 -0.40 3.45 -11.80
N LEU A 152 -1.36 3.19 -10.92
CA LEU A 152 -1.95 1.89 -10.67
C LEU A 152 -3.27 1.79 -11.41
N THR A 153 -3.46 0.71 -12.15
CA THR A 153 -4.64 0.47 -12.97
C THR A 153 -5.31 -0.84 -12.61
N CYS A 154 -6.60 -0.97 -12.89
CA CYS A 154 -7.35 -2.21 -12.71
C CYS A 154 -8.09 -2.58 -13.99
N SER A 155 -7.90 -3.81 -14.46
CA SER A 155 -8.63 -4.37 -15.59
C SER A 155 -10.06 -4.78 -15.21
N LYS A 156 -10.92 -4.98 -16.21
CA LYS A 156 -12.30 -5.48 -16.01
C LYS A 156 -12.38 -6.82 -15.27
N SER A 157 -11.32 -7.64 -15.36
CA SER A 157 -11.21 -8.94 -14.69
C SER A 157 -10.60 -8.85 -13.28
N GLY A 158 -10.29 -7.64 -12.79
CA GLY A 158 -9.74 -7.44 -11.44
C GLY A 158 -8.23 -7.63 -11.34
N LYS A 159 -7.50 -7.67 -12.46
CA LYS A 159 -6.02 -7.64 -12.44
C LYS A 159 -5.52 -6.22 -12.28
N LEU A 160 -4.66 -5.99 -11.29
CA LEU A 160 -3.94 -4.73 -11.11
C LEU A 160 -2.68 -4.71 -11.97
N SER A 161 -2.36 -3.54 -12.52
CA SER A 161 -1.12 -3.29 -13.26
C SER A 161 -0.57 -1.90 -13.10
#